data_AF-A0A973EXY3-F1
#
_entry.id   AF-A0A973EXY3-F1
#
_cell.length_a   1.000
_cell.length_b   1.000
_cell.length_c   1.000
_cell.angle_alpha   90.00
_cell.angle_beta   90.00
_cell.angle_gamma   90.00
#
_symmetry.space_group_name_H-M   'P 1'
#
loop_
_entity.id
_entity.type
_entity.pdbx_description
1 polymer ?
#
loop_
_entity_poly.entity_id
_entity_poly.type
_entity_poly.pdbx_seq_one_letter_code
_entity_poly.pdbx_strand_id
1 'polypeptide(L)' 'LTGFKGNIVFDSSKPDGTMRKVTDVSALKGLGYSHKIDLEAGFLLTYSQYLKYI' A
#
# COMPACT_ATOMS: atom_id res chain seq x y z
N LEU A 1 -11.65 -0.82 4.62
CA LEU A 1 -10.67 -1.34 5.60
C LEU A 1 -11.19 -1.31 7.04
N THR A 2 -11.31 -0.13 7.68
CA THR A 2 -11.56 -0.03 9.13
C THR A 2 -12.94 0.51 9.52
N GLY A 3 -13.70 1.05 8.57
CA GLY A 3 -14.97 1.75 8.83
C GLY A 3 -14.82 3.22 9.21
N PHE A 4 -13.63 3.81 9.11
CA PHE A 4 -13.38 5.23 9.36
C PHE A 4 -14.37 6.15 8.63
N LYS A 5 -14.98 7.09 9.37
CA LYS A 5 -15.99 8.05 8.89
C LYS A 5 -15.53 9.51 8.94
N GLY A 6 -14.30 9.77 9.39
CA GLY A 6 -13.74 11.11 9.40
C GLY A 6 -13.21 11.55 8.03
N ASN A 7 -12.59 12.73 8.00
CA ASN A 7 -11.98 13.28 6.79
C ASN A 7 -10.48 12.95 6.73
N ILE A 8 -10.00 12.61 5.54
CA ILE A 8 -8.57 12.57 5.24
C ILE A 8 -8.17 13.97 4.78
N VAL A 9 -7.26 14.62 5.51
CA VAL A 9 -6.81 15.99 5.23
C VAL A 9 -5.34 15.98 4.89
N PHE A 10 -4.97 16.65 3.79
CA PHE A 10 -3.59 16.82 3.34
C PHE A 10 -3.15 18.27 3.61
N ASP A 11 -2.09 18.45 4.40
CA ASP A 11 -1.51 19.75 4.71
C ASP A 11 -0.46 20.14 3.66
N SER A 12 -0.87 20.99 2.72
CA SER A 12 -0.02 21.49 1.62
C SER A 12 1.02 22.53 2.07
N SER A 13 1.02 22.96 3.34
CA SER A 13 2.09 23.81 3.87
C SER A 13 3.41 23.06 4.06
N LYS A 14 3.37 21.72 4.02
CA LYS A 14 4.55 20.85 4.14
C LYS A 14 5.10 20.50 2.76
N PRO A 15 6.43 20.44 2.61
CA PRO A 15 7.03 20.09 1.33
C PRO A 15 6.76 18.63 0.99
N ASP A 16 6.42 18.39 -0.28
CA ASP A 16 6.38 17.04 -0.83
C ASP A 16 7.79 16.47 -1.02
N GLY A 17 7.89 15.14 -0.98
CA GLY A 17 9.08 14.42 -1.40
C GLY A 17 9.18 14.30 -2.93
N THR A 18 9.98 13.35 -3.40
CA THR A 18 10.03 13.04 -4.84
C THR A 18 8.68 12.52 -5.33
N MET A 19 8.13 13.16 -6.38
CA MET A 19 6.79 12.87 -6.93
C MET A 19 6.58 11.42 -7.39
N ARG A 20 7.65 10.73 -7.80
CA ARG A 20 7.58 9.33 -8.25
C ARG A 20 8.77 8.55 -7.75
N LYS A 21 8.48 7.49 -6.99
CA LYS A 21 9.46 6.52 -6.53
C LYS A 21 8.89 5.12 -6.69
N VAL A 22 9.24 4.46 -7.78
CA VAL A 22 8.78 3.11 -8.12
C VAL A 22 9.95 2.29 -8.64
N THR A 23 9.88 0.97 -8.47
CA THR A 23 10.90 0.02 -8.94
C THR A 23 10.47 -0.62 -10.24
N ASP A 24 11.36 -0.70 -11.23
CA ASP A 24 11.13 -1.51 -12.43
C ASP A 24 11.23 -2.99 -12.06
N VAL A 25 10.19 -3.76 -12.41
CA VAL A 25 10.05 -5.18 -12.09
C VAL A 25 10.18 -6.07 -13.33
N SER A 26 10.65 -5.53 -14.45
CA SER A 26 10.78 -6.24 -15.73
C SER A 26 11.66 -7.50 -15.62
N ALA A 27 12.75 -7.42 -14.84
CA ALA A 27 13.63 -8.57 -14.58
C ALA A 27 12.89 -9.72 -13.88
N LEU A 28 12.10 -9.42 -12.84
CA LEU A 28 11.31 -10.43 -12.12
C LEU A 28 10.26 -11.08 -13.03
N LYS A 29 9.56 -10.26 -13.84
CA LYS A 29 8.61 -10.77 -14.84
C LYS A 29 9.28 -11.67 -15.87
N GLY A 30 10.49 -11.31 -16.32
CA GLY A 30 11.28 -12.12 -17.25
C GLY A 30 11.68 -13.49 -16.68
N LEU A 31 11.82 -13.60 -15.36
CA LEU A 31 12.02 -14.87 -14.65
C LEU A 31 10.71 -15.64 -14.40
N GLY A 32 9.58 -15.17 -14.95
CA GLY A 32 8.26 -15.77 -14.73
C GLY A 32 7.64 -15.44 -13.38
N TYR A 33 8.24 -14.54 -12.59
CA TYR A 33 7.69 -14.13 -11.30
C TYR A 33 6.65 -13.01 -11.47
N SER A 34 5.53 -13.15 -10.77
CA SER A 34 4.51 -12.11 -10.62
C SER A 34 4.03 -12.05 -9.17
N HIS A 35 3.74 -10.84 -8.70
CA HIS A 35 3.13 -10.65 -7.39
C HIS A 35 1.74 -11.30 -7.37
N LYS A 36 1.37 -11.88 -6.22
CA LYS A 36 0.11 -12.63 -6.06
C LYS A 36 -0.96 -11.85 -5.28
N ILE A 37 -0.55 -10.80 -4.60
CA ILE A 37 -1.39 -10.02 -3.70
C ILE A 37 -1.34 -8.58 -4.20
N ASP A 38 -2.50 -8.02 -4.51
CA ASP A 38 -2.63 -6.60 -4.81
C ASP A 38 -2.67 -5.76 -3.53
N LEU A 39 -2.73 -4.44 -3.70
CA LEU A 39 -2.68 -3.50 -2.59
C LEU A 39 -3.86 -3.64 -1.63
N GLU A 40 -5.08 -3.82 -2.15
CA GLU A 40 -6.29 -3.87 -1.33
C GLU A 40 -6.37 -5.18 -0.53
N ALA A 41 -6.10 -6.31 -1.20
CA ALA A 41 -6.04 -7.62 -0.57
C ALA A 41 -4.95 -7.66 0.52
N GLY A 42 -3.79 -7.06 0.24
CA GLY A 42 -2.70 -6.91 1.20
C GLY A 42 -3.13 -6.12 2.44
N PHE A 43 -3.75 -4.95 2.26
CA PHE A 43 -4.22 -4.15 3.39
C PHE A 43 -5.25 -4.89 4.25
N LEU A 44 -6.24 -5.53 3.62
CA LEU A 44 -7.27 -6.28 4.33
C LEU A 44 -6.68 -7.41 5.18
N LEU A 45 -5.75 -8.18 4.61
CA LEU A 45 -5.06 -9.26 5.31
C LEU A 45 -4.27 -8.73 6.51
N THR A 46 -3.44 -7.69 6.30
CA THR A 46 -2.61 -7.11 7.35
C THR A 46 -3.46 -6.52 8.49
N TYR A 47 -4.52 -5.78 8.16
CA TYR A 47 -5.38 -5.19 9.18
C TYR A 47 -6.14 -6.25 9.98
N SER A 48 -6.64 -7.29 9.30
CA SER A 48 -7.30 -8.41 9.97
C SER A 48 -6.36 -9.18 10.90
N GLN A 49 -5.08 -9.33 10.51
CA GLN A 49 -4.06 -9.92 11.38
C GLN A 49 -3.79 -9.05 12.60
N TYR A 50 -3.60 -7.74 12.42
CA TYR A 50 -3.40 -6.79 13.53
C TYR A 50 -4.50 -6.91 14.59
N LEU A 51 -5.78 -6.97 14.18
CA LEU A 51 -6.91 -7.11 15.10
C LEU A 51 -6.95 -8.44 15.87
N LYS A 52 -6.31 -9.51 15.36
CA LYS A 52 -6.23 -10.80 16.06
C LYS A 52 -5.18 -10.82 17.17
N TYR A 53 -4.18 -9.94 17.09
CA TYR A 53 -3.10 -9.85 18.08
C TYR A 53 -3.43 -8.88 19.23
N ILE A 54 -4.57 -8.18 19.15
CA ILE A 54 -5.15 -7.39 20.23
C ILE A 54 -6.19 -8.26 20.94
#